data_AF-A0A5D2TJ63-F1
#
_entry.id   AF-A0A5D2TJ63-F1
#
_cell.length_a   1.000
_cell.length_b   1.000
_cell.length_c   1.000
_cell.angle_alpha   90.00
_cell.angle_beta   90.00
_cell.angle_gamma   90.00
#
_symmetry.space_group_name_H-M   'P 1'
#
loop_
_entity.id
_entity.type
_entity.pdbx_description
1 polymer ?
#
loop_
_entity_poly.entity_id
_entity_poly.type
_entity_poly.pdbx_seq_one_letter_code
_entity_poly.pdbx_strand_id
1 'polypeptide(L)'
;MAMEGEKKKKSSPISLQQFISNITPLIDLEKEAEISASISSGATRNLDTAQKRGSTILNLKCVDAQTGLMGKTLLEFQSTKGDVLPAHKFGTHDVVVLKPNKADLGSPALGQGVVYRLKDSSITVAFDDVPEDGLNNPLRLEKVANEVTYRRMKDALIQLSKGVLKGPAADQVPVLFGERQPTVSKKGTVTFTPFNKNLDHSQRDAILKALSSKDVFLLHGPPGTGKTTTVVEIVLQEVKRGSKILACAASNIAVDTTLLSDLPLTE
;
A
#
# COMPACT_ATOMS: atom_id res chain seq x y z
N MET A 1 38.12 30.46 26.75
CA MET A 1 36.68 30.13 26.70
C MET A 1 36.48 29.09 25.61
N ALA A 2 36.50 27.81 25.99
CA ALA A 2 36.18 26.71 25.10
C ALA A 2 34.67 26.47 25.18
N MET A 3 33.97 26.49 24.04
CA MET A 3 32.59 26.05 23.94
C MET A 3 32.57 24.52 24.05
N GLU A 4 32.06 24.00 25.17
CA GLU A 4 31.74 22.59 25.32
C GLU A 4 30.63 22.21 24.32
N GLY A 5 30.92 21.20 23.50
CA GLY A 5 29.94 20.61 22.60
C GLY A 5 28.78 19.98 23.39
N GLU A 6 27.57 20.38 23.07
CA GLU A 6 26.35 19.73 23.53
C GLU A 6 26.39 18.24 23.17
N LYS A 7 26.56 17.39 24.19
CA LYS A 7 26.31 15.96 24.07
C LYS A 7 24.83 15.77 23.76
N LYS A 8 24.49 15.48 22.49
CA LYS A 8 23.15 14.97 22.11
C LYS A 8 22.77 13.86 23.07
N LYS A 9 21.73 14.09 23.89
CA LYS A 9 21.09 13.06 24.72
C LYS A 9 20.74 11.89 23.79
N LYS A 10 21.43 10.75 23.92
CA LYS A 10 20.99 9.50 23.30
C LYS A 10 19.62 9.19 23.88
N SER A 11 18.55 9.32 23.07
CA SER A 11 17.24 8.83 23.50
C SER A 11 17.39 7.32 23.74
N SER A 12 16.94 6.85 24.89
CA SER A 12 16.83 5.41 25.15
C SER A 12 16.02 4.75 24.02
N PRO A 13 16.44 3.59 23.50
CA PRO A 13 15.66 2.88 22.50
C PRO A 13 14.25 2.59 23.05
N ILE A 14 13.22 2.81 22.23
CA ILE A 14 11.85 2.49 22.58
C ILE A 14 11.72 0.96 22.65
N SER A 15 11.13 0.43 23.72
CA SER A 15 10.88 -1.01 23.78
C SER A 15 9.76 -1.40 22.81
N LEU A 16 9.73 -2.67 22.40
CA LEU A 16 8.67 -3.22 21.57
C LEU A 16 7.27 -2.92 22.14
N GLN A 17 7.09 -3.14 23.45
CA GLN A 17 5.81 -2.92 24.12
C GLN A 17 5.42 -1.44 24.13
N GLN A 18 6.39 -0.55 24.35
CA GLN A 18 6.15 0.89 24.33
C GLN A 18 5.81 1.39 22.92
N PHE A 19 6.46 0.85 21.88
CA PHE A 19 6.11 1.15 20.49
C PHE A 19 4.68 0.73 20.17
N ILE A 20 4.29 -0.50 20.51
CA ILE A 20 2.92 -0.99 20.24
C ILE A 20 1.89 -0.15 20.99
N SER A 21 2.14 0.17 22.25
CA SER A 21 1.26 1.03 23.06
C SER A 21 1.12 2.44 22.49
N ASN A 22 2.17 2.98 21.86
CA ASN A 22 2.15 4.32 21.26
C ASN A 22 1.49 4.33 19.88
N ILE A 23 1.77 3.34 19.03
CA ILE A 23 1.29 3.33 17.64
C ILE A 23 -0.17 2.91 17.53
N THR A 24 -0.64 1.98 18.36
CA THR A 24 -2.04 1.51 18.32
C THR A 24 -3.07 2.65 18.39
N PRO A 25 -3.03 3.57 19.36
CA PRO A 25 -3.98 4.69 19.41
C PRO A 25 -3.77 5.69 18.25
N LEU A 26 -2.57 5.84 17.71
CA LEU A 26 -2.33 6.70 16.55
C LEU A 26 -3.00 6.16 15.28
N ILE A 27 -3.00 4.83 15.09
CA ILE A 27 -3.74 4.18 14.01
C ILE A 27 -5.26 4.43 14.15
N ASP A 28 -5.77 4.41 15.38
CA ASP A 28 -7.19 4.72 15.64
C ASP A 28 -7.53 6.18 15.36
N LEU A 29 -6.66 7.11 15.77
CA LEU A 29 -6.83 8.53 15.48
C LEU A 29 -6.83 8.80 13.97
N GLU A 30 -5.91 8.18 13.23
CA GLU A 30 -5.86 8.30 11.76
C GLU A 30 -7.11 7.70 11.11
N LYS A 31 -7.55 6.52 11.56
CA LYS A 31 -8.78 5.88 11.08
C LYS A 31 -9.98 6.79 11.29
N GLU A 32 -10.15 7.34 12.49
CA GLU A 32 -11.28 8.19 12.84
C GLU A 32 -11.24 9.52 12.07
N ALA A 33 -10.05 10.07 11.84
CA ALA A 33 -9.86 11.24 11.00
C ALA A 33 -10.24 10.98 9.54
N GLU A 34 -9.84 9.83 8.96
CA GLU A 34 -10.20 9.44 7.59
C GLU A 34 -11.72 9.18 7.46
N ILE A 35 -12.33 8.51 8.43
CA ILE A 35 -13.78 8.30 8.48
C ILE A 35 -14.49 9.64 8.59
N SER A 36 -14.07 10.53 9.50
CA SER A 36 -14.66 11.85 9.68
C SER A 36 -14.52 12.72 8.43
N ALA A 37 -13.39 12.65 7.73
CA ALA A 37 -13.18 13.33 6.45
C ALA A 37 -14.11 12.76 5.35
N SER A 38 -14.27 11.44 5.32
CA SER A 38 -15.17 10.75 4.39
C SER A 38 -16.64 11.10 4.67
N ILE A 39 -17.07 11.03 5.94
CA ILE A 39 -18.42 11.39 6.39
C ILE A 39 -18.68 12.86 6.15
N SER A 40 -17.79 13.79 6.50
CA SER A 40 -18.02 15.23 6.23
C SER A 40 -18.10 15.55 4.72
N SER A 41 -17.46 14.73 3.88
CA SER A 41 -17.63 14.81 2.42
C SER A 41 -18.97 14.24 1.94
N GLY A 42 -19.50 13.19 2.58
CA GLY A 42 -20.81 12.58 2.30
C GLY A 42 -22.00 13.26 3.01
N ALA A 43 -21.76 13.98 4.10
CA ALA A 43 -22.73 14.73 4.90
C ALA A 43 -23.13 16.06 4.26
N THR A 44 -22.54 16.39 3.11
CA THR A 44 -23.15 17.36 2.23
C THR A 44 -24.52 16.81 1.84
N ARG A 45 -25.60 17.37 2.39
CA ARG A 45 -27.01 17.03 2.08
C ARG A 45 -27.34 17.00 0.58
N ASN A 46 -26.42 17.48 -0.26
CA ASN A 46 -26.54 17.54 -1.70
C ASN A 46 -25.47 16.65 -2.40
N LEU A 47 -25.96 15.59 -3.06
CA LEU A 47 -25.17 14.65 -3.86
C LEU A 47 -24.38 15.35 -4.99
N ASP A 48 -24.91 16.44 -5.55
CA ASP A 48 -24.21 17.21 -6.59
C ASP A 48 -22.93 17.86 -6.05
N THR A 49 -22.91 18.26 -4.78
CA THR A 49 -21.70 18.81 -4.15
C THR A 49 -20.66 17.73 -3.90
N ALA A 50 -21.08 16.53 -3.50
CA ALA A 50 -20.18 15.39 -3.33
C ALA A 50 -19.56 14.96 -4.67
N GLN A 51 -20.34 14.99 -5.77
CA GLN A 51 -19.82 14.77 -7.11
C GLN A 51 -18.82 15.85 -7.53
N LYS A 52 -19.11 17.14 -7.29
CA LYS A 52 -18.15 18.24 -7.58
C LYS A 52 -16.85 18.12 -6.79
N ARG A 53 -16.89 17.54 -5.58
CA ARG A 53 -15.70 17.26 -4.76
C ARG A 53 -14.93 16.01 -5.24
N GLY A 54 -15.58 15.17 -6.05
CA GLY A 54 -15.03 13.96 -6.66
C GLY A 54 -15.08 12.72 -5.77
N SER A 55 -15.81 12.74 -4.64
CA SER A 55 -15.99 11.59 -3.75
C SER A 55 -17.22 10.73 -4.09
N THR A 56 -18.03 11.16 -5.06
CA THR A 56 -19.22 10.44 -5.53
C THR A 56 -19.32 10.52 -7.04
N ILE A 57 -19.74 9.42 -7.68
CA ILE A 57 -20.10 9.40 -9.10
C ILE A 57 -21.58 9.02 -9.19
N LEU A 58 -22.40 9.93 -9.72
CA LEU A 58 -23.84 9.73 -9.86
C LEU A 58 -24.20 9.24 -11.26
N ASN A 59 -25.43 8.74 -11.39
CA ASN A 59 -26.06 8.37 -12.67
C ASN A 59 -25.24 7.33 -13.42
N LEU A 60 -24.84 6.27 -12.73
CA LEU A 60 -24.16 5.13 -13.30
C LEU A 60 -25.16 4.05 -13.76
N LYS A 61 -24.77 3.27 -14.76
CA LYS A 61 -25.42 2.01 -15.15
C LYS A 61 -24.40 0.89 -15.10
N CYS A 62 -24.80 -0.29 -14.63
CA CYS A 62 -23.99 -1.50 -14.76
C CYS A 62 -24.09 -1.97 -16.22
N VAL A 63 -22.96 -2.12 -16.91
CA VAL A 63 -22.93 -2.53 -18.33
C VAL A 63 -22.33 -3.91 -18.54
N ASP A 64 -21.55 -4.40 -17.58
CA ASP A 64 -20.94 -5.71 -17.64
C ASP A 64 -20.75 -6.28 -16.23
N ALA A 65 -20.80 -7.61 -16.12
CA ALA A 65 -20.59 -8.36 -14.90
C ALA A 65 -19.79 -9.63 -15.23
N GLN A 66 -18.57 -9.73 -14.69
CA GLN A 66 -17.65 -10.82 -14.97
C GLN A 66 -17.15 -11.46 -13.68
N THR A 67 -16.96 -12.77 -13.70
CA THR A 67 -16.27 -13.45 -12.60
C THR A 67 -14.79 -13.06 -12.60
N GLY A 68 -14.34 -12.46 -11.51
CA GLY A 68 -12.96 -12.10 -11.25
C GLY A 68 -12.18 -13.21 -10.52
N LEU A 69 -10.95 -12.89 -10.16
CA LEU A 69 -10.08 -13.77 -9.37
C LEU A 69 -10.62 -13.93 -7.93
N MET A 70 -10.39 -15.11 -7.34
CA MET A 70 -10.75 -15.44 -5.96
C MET A 70 -12.26 -15.38 -5.67
N GLY A 71 -13.10 -15.66 -6.68
CA GLY A 71 -14.56 -15.69 -6.51
C GLY A 71 -15.23 -14.32 -6.43
N LYS A 72 -14.47 -13.22 -6.52
CA LYS A 72 -15.01 -11.87 -6.60
C LYS A 72 -15.71 -11.66 -7.94
N THR A 73 -16.72 -10.81 -7.97
CA THR A 73 -17.35 -10.37 -9.24
C THR A 73 -16.92 -8.95 -9.58
N LEU A 74 -16.54 -8.75 -10.84
CA LEU A 74 -16.18 -7.46 -11.40
C LEU A 74 -17.41 -6.87 -12.09
N LEU A 75 -17.92 -5.76 -11.58
CA LEU A 75 -19.00 -4.99 -12.21
C LEU A 75 -18.42 -3.76 -12.89
N GLU A 76 -18.70 -3.58 -14.18
CA GLU A 76 -18.31 -2.38 -14.94
C GLU A 76 -19.47 -1.39 -14.99
N PHE A 77 -19.19 -0.15 -14.59
CA PHE A 77 -20.16 0.94 -14.57
C PHE A 77 -19.78 2.04 -15.56
N GLN A 78 -20.78 2.57 -16.25
CA GLN A 78 -20.65 3.72 -17.16
C GLN A 78 -21.64 4.82 -16.79
N SER A 79 -21.34 6.05 -17.18
CA SER A 79 -22.27 7.17 -17.04
C SER A 79 -23.52 6.97 -17.90
N THR A 80 -24.69 7.36 -17.39
CA THR A 80 -25.93 7.43 -18.17
C THR A 80 -26.11 8.78 -18.87
N LYS A 81 -25.26 9.76 -18.56
CA LYS A 81 -25.36 11.14 -19.08
C LYS A 81 -24.39 11.44 -20.24
N GLY A 82 -23.47 10.53 -20.55
CA GLY A 82 -22.49 10.70 -21.63
C GLY A 82 -21.47 9.57 -21.67
N ASP A 83 -20.53 9.66 -22.60
CA ASP A 83 -19.55 8.60 -22.88
C ASP A 83 -18.34 8.60 -21.93
N VAL A 84 -18.20 9.64 -21.11
CA VAL A 84 -17.09 9.83 -20.18
C VAL A 84 -17.64 9.97 -18.75
N LEU A 85 -16.91 9.43 -17.77
CA LEU A 85 -17.19 9.63 -16.36
C LEU A 85 -17.07 11.11 -15.97
N PRO A 86 -17.91 11.62 -15.07
CA PRO A 86 -17.74 12.97 -14.56
C PRO A 86 -16.42 13.09 -13.78
N ALA A 87 -15.87 14.31 -13.70
CA ALA A 87 -14.64 14.57 -12.97
C ALA A 87 -14.70 14.04 -11.53
N HIS A 88 -13.71 13.25 -11.13
CA HIS A 88 -13.73 12.50 -9.88
C HIS A 88 -12.33 12.29 -9.29
N LYS A 89 -12.26 11.88 -8.01
CA LYS A 89 -11.01 11.57 -7.30
C LYS A 89 -10.88 10.09 -6.95
N PHE A 90 -11.58 9.23 -7.70
CA PHE A 90 -11.45 7.79 -7.56
C PHE A 90 -10.13 7.35 -8.18
N GLY A 91 -9.45 6.45 -7.48
CA GLY A 91 -8.27 5.73 -7.96
C GLY A 91 -8.52 4.24 -7.86
N THR A 92 -7.68 3.46 -8.55
CA THR A 92 -7.62 2.01 -8.33
C THR A 92 -7.39 1.73 -6.84
N HIS A 93 -8.06 0.70 -6.33
CA HIS A 93 -8.03 0.23 -4.94
C HIS A 93 -8.78 1.07 -3.91
N ASP A 94 -9.44 2.16 -4.33
CA ASP A 94 -10.38 2.84 -3.46
C ASP A 94 -11.52 1.91 -3.04
N VAL A 95 -11.88 1.97 -1.77
CA VAL A 95 -13.05 1.27 -1.25
C VAL A 95 -14.27 2.14 -1.53
N VAL A 96 -15.30 1.52 -2.10
CA VAL A 96 -16.51 2.21 -2.54
C VAL A 96 -17.74 1.44 -2.09
N VAL A 97 -18.82 2.17 -1.85
CA VAL A 97 -20.15 1.58 -1.66
C VAL A 97 -21.03 1.88 -2.86
N LEU A 98 -21.77 0.87 -3.30
CA LEU A 98 -22.76 0.96 -4.37
C LEU A 98 -24.13 1.25 -3.77
N LYS A 99 -24.81 2.26 -4.29
CA LYS A 99 -26.17 2.63 -3.87
C LYS A 99 -27.05 2.92 -5.09
N PRO A 100 -28.39 2.82 -4.97
CA PRO A 100 -29.28 3.40 -5.96
C PRO A 100 -29.06 4.92 -6.03
N ASN A 101 -29.08 5.48 -7.24
CA ASN A 101 -28.70 6.88 -7.48
C ASN A 101 -29.50 7.90 -6.67
N LYS A 102 -30.79 7.64 -6.45
CA LYS A 102 -31.71 8.50 -5.69
C LYS A 102 -32.00 8.00 -4.27
N ALA A 103 -31.27 7.00 -3.78
CA ALA A 103 -31.47 6.52 -2.41
C ALA A 103 -31.11 7.61 -1.38
N ASP A 104 -31.82 7.64 -0.27
CA ASP A 104 -31.51 8.55 0.83
C ASP A 104 -30.12 8.24 1.39
N LEU A 105 -29.50 9.22 2.06
CA LEU A 105 -28.15 9.09 2.62
C LEU A 105 -28.04 7.91 3.61
N GLY A 106 -29.11 7.63 4.36
CA GLY A 106 -29.20 6.53 5.32
C GLY A 106 -29.68 5.20 4.74
N SER A 107 -29.99 5.13 3.43
CA SER A 107 -30.36 3.86 2.81
C SER A 107 -29.18 2.88 2.82
N PRO A 108 -29.44 1.58 3.04
CA PRO A 108 -28.39 0.57 3.01
C PRO A 108 -27.71 0.56 1.63
N ALA A 109 -26.40 0.30 1.62
CA ALA A 109 -25.67 0.05 0.39
C ALA A 109 -26.13 -1.28 -0.23
N LEU A 110 -26.16 -1.34 -1.57
CA LEU A 110 -26.34 -2.59 -2.30
C LEU A 110 -25.13 -3.50 -2.09
N GLY A 111 -23.93 -2.92 -2.02
CA GLY A 111 -22.71 -3.66 -1.73
C GLY A 111 -21.53 -2.75 -1.51
N GLN A 112 -20.47 -3.30 -0.94
CA GLN A 112 -19.17 -2.65 -0.80
C GLN A 112 -18.15 -3.37 -1.68
N GLY A 113 -17.34 -2.60 -2.39
CA GLY A 113 -16.37 -3.13 -3.33
C GLY A 113 -15.09 -2.32 -3.38
N VAL A 114 -14.14 -2.79 -4.16
CA VAL A 114 -12.83 -2.15 -4.37
C VAL A 114 -12.69 -1.80 -5.84
N VAL A 115 -12.33 -0.55 -6.16
CA VAL A 115 -12.09 -0.13 -7.55
C VAL A 115 -10.96 -0.98 -8.13
N TYR A 116 -11.26 -1.75 -9.16
CA TYR A 116 -10.32 -2.65 -9.83
C TYR A 116 -9.64 -1.95 -11.01
N ARG A 117 -10.42 -1.21 -11.81
CA ARG A 117 -9.94 -0.55 -13.01
C ARG A 117 -10.69 0.76 -13.23
N LEU A 118 -9.99 1.75 -13.75
CA LEU A 118 -10.54 3.05 -14.10
C LEU A 118 -10.13 3.40 -15.53
N LYS A 119 -11.10 3.76 -16.35
CA LYS A 119 -10.94 4.31 -17.70
C LYS A 119 -11.69 5.63 -17.75
N ASP A 120 -11.44 6.45 -18.78
CA ASP A 120 -12.18 7.69 -18.98
C ASP A 120 -13.69 7.44 -19.09
N SER A 121 -14.11 6.34 -19.73
CA SER A 121 -15.52 5.99 -19.98
C SER A 121 -16.16 5.10 -18.92
N SER A 122 -15.37 4.42 -18.08
CA SER A 122 -15.90 3.40 -17.18
C SER A 122 -15.08 3.16 -15.93
N ILE A 123 -15.76 2.69 -14.87
CA ILE A 123 -15.17 2.30 -13.61
C ILE A 123 -15.58 0.85 -13.30
N THR A 124 -14.60 -0.01 -13.09
CA THR A 124 -14.82 -1.42 -12.73
C THR A 124 -14.55 -1.60 -11.25
N VAL A 125 -15.51 -2.20 -10.53
CA VAL A 125 -15.41 -2.44 -9.08
C VAL A 125 -15.54 -3.93 -8.82
N ALA A 126 -14.64 -4.46 -7.98
CA ALA A 126 -14.66 -5.83 -7.50
C ALA A 126 -15.48 -5.94 -6.22
N PHE A 127 -16.50 -6.79 -6.22
CA PHE A 127 -17.35 -7.11 -5.07
C PHE A 127 -17.10 -8.55 -4.62
N ASP A 128 -17.15 -8.80 -3.31
CA ASP A 128 -17.10 -10.16 -2.75
C ASP A 128 -18.43 -10.89 -3.03
N ASP A 129 -19.56 -10.23 -2.78
CA ASP A 129 -20.89 -10.72 -3.12
C ASP A 129 -21.60 -9.73 -4.05
N VAL A 130 -22.24 -10.23 -5.11
CA VAL A 130 -22.97 -9.41 -6.08
C VAL A 130 -24.34 -9.08 -5.50
N PRO A 131 -24.73 -7.79 -5.41
CA PRO A 131 -26.13 -7.46 -5.19
C PRO A 131 -26.93 -7.84 -6.44
N GLU A 132 -27.66 -8.96 -6.41
CA GLU A 132 -28.52 -9.39 -7.52
C GLU A 132 -29.69 -8.40 -7.73
N ASP A 133 -30.14 -7.74 -6.66
CA ASP A 133 -31.23 -6.77 -6.70
C ASP A 133 -30.74 -5.32 -6.86
N GLY A 134 -31.45 -4.56 -7.69
CA GLY A 134 -31.30 -3.10 -7.79
C GLY A 134 -30.27 -2.60 -8.82
N LEU A 135 -29.48 -3.48 -9.45
CA LEU A 135 -28.50 -3.10 -10.49
C LEU A 135 -29.13 -2.53 -11.78
N ASN A 136 -30.40 -2.83 -12.04
CA ASN A 136 -31.13 -2.34 -13.22
C ASN A 136 -31.55 -0.86 -13.11
N ASN A 137 -31.47 -0.28 -11.91
CA ASN A 137 -31.78 1.13 -11.70
C ASN A 137 -30.54 2.00 -11.92
N PRO A 138 -30.67 3.32 -12.13
CA PRO A 138 -29.51 4.21 -12.05
C PRO A 138 -28.83 4.07 -10.68
N LEU A 139 -27.51 3.94 -10.69
CA LEU A 139 -26.66 3.69 -9.53
C LEU A 139 -25.78 4.90 -9.22
N ARG A 140 -25.17 4.88 -8.05
CA ARG A 140 -24.07 5.76 -7.68
C ARG A 140 -23.01 5.02 -6.89
N LEU A 141 -21.77 5.46 -7.04
CA LEU A 141 -20.64 5.02 -6.24
C LEU A 141 -20.22 6.13 -5.28
N GLU A 142 -20.11 5.80 -4.01
CA GLU A 142 -19.59 6.70 -2.97
C GLU A 142 -18.26 6.14 -2.46
N LYS A 143 -17.21 6.96 -2.45
CA LYS A 143 -15.91 6.59 -1.87
C LYS A 143 -16.04 6.55 -0.35
N VAL A 144 -15.52 5.50 0.28
CA VAL A 144 -15.51 5.31 1.73
C VAL A 144 -14.09 5.06 2.23
N ALA A 145 -13.89 5.26 3.53
CA ALA A 145 -12.61 5.00 4.19
C ALA A 145 -12.23 3.52 4.09
N ASN A 146 -10.94 3.23 3.86
CA ASN A 146 -10.47 1.86 3.75
C ASN A 146 -10.17 1.26 5.12
N GLU A 147 -11.18 0.73 5.79
CA GLU A 147 -11.03 0.10 7.12
C GLU A 147 -10.11 -1.13 7.11
N VAL A 148 -9.97 -1.81 5.96
CA VAL A 148 -9.15 -3.03 5.83
C VAL A 148 -7.68 -2.71 6.10
N THR A 149 -7.19 -1.56 5.64
CA THR A 149 -5.81 -1.10 5.88
C THR A 149 -5.54 -0.97 7.38
N TYR A 150 -6.42 -0.28 8.11
CA TYR A 150 -6.29 -0.09 9.56
C TYR A 150 -6.40 -1.40 10.33
N ARG A 151 -7.34 -2.28 9.96
CA ARG A 151 -7.46 -3.62 10.55
C ARG A 151 -6.17 -4.42 10.37
N ARG A 152 -5.61 -4.46 9.15
CA ARG A 152 -4.36 -5.19 8.87
C ARG A 152 -3.18 -4.63 9.66
N MET A 153 -3.06 -3.31 9.79
CA MET A 153 -2.01 -2.69 10.61
C MET A 153 -2.14 -3.09 12.07
N LYS A 154 -3.36 -3.08 12.63
CA LYS A 154 -3.62 -3.54 14.00
C LYS A 154 -3.32 -5.02 14.19
N ASP A 155 -3.76 -5.86 13.25
CA ASP A 155 -3.48 -7.31 13.29
C ASP A 155 -1.97 -7.57 13.29
N ALA A 156 -1.19 -6.82 12.50
CA ALA A 156 0.27 -6.90 12.51
C ALA A 156 0.88 -6.50 13.87
N LEU A 157 0.38 -5.44 14.51
CA LEU A 157 0.81 -5.05 15.86
C LEU A 157 0.44 -6.10 16.92
N ILE A 158 -0.73 -6.72 16.81
CA ILE A 158 -1.17 -7.80 17.71
C ILE A 158 -0.28 -9.03 17.52
N GLN A 159 0.07 -9.38 16.28
CA GLN A 159 1.00 -10.48 16.01
C GLN A 159 2.39 -10.18 16.59
N LEU A 160 2.86 -8.94 16.44
CA LEU A 160 4.12 -8.48 17.00
C LEU A 160 4.12 -8.50 18.55
N SER A 161 3.00 -8.13 19.19
CA SER A 161 2.87 -8.08 20.66
C SER A 161 2.85 -9.46 21.32
N LYS A 162 2.32 -10.46 20.62
CA LYS A 162 2.35 -11.88 21.05
C LYS A 162 3.78 -12.45 21.12
N GLY A 163 4.76 -11.67 20.69
CA GLY A 163 6.16 -12.03 20.67
C GLY A 163 6.47 -12.82 19.42
N VAL A 164 7.39 -12.31 18.60
CA VAL A 164 8.04 -13.10 17.54
C VAL A 164 9.07 -14.01 18.22
N LEU A 165 8.59 -14.99 18.97
CA LEU A 165 9.42 -15.89 19.77
C LEU A 165 9.95 -17.07 18.93
N LYS A 166 9.41 -17.26 17.72
CA LYS A 166 9.76 -18.36 16.81
C LYS A 166 9.73 -17.87 15.37
N GLY A 167 10.69 -18.33 14.57
CA GLY A 167 10.78 -18.05 13.14
C GLY A 167 11.81 -16.98 12.76
N PRO A 168 12.01 -16.73 11.46
CA PRO A 168 13.11 -15.90 10.94
C PRO A 168 13.13 -14.45 11.45
N ALA A 169 11.97 -13.91 11.85
CA ALA A 169 11.85 -12.54 12.34
C ALA A 169 12.25 -12.37 13.81
N ALA A 170 12.45 -13.46 14.57
CA ALA A 170 12.84 -13.39 15.99
C ALA A 170 14.19 -12.68 16.19
N ASP A 171 15.12 -12.89 15.26
CA ASP A 171 16.42 -12.24 15.29
C ASP A 171 16.36 -10.77 14.81
N GLN A 172 15.43 -10.45 13.91
CA GLN A 172 15.33 -9.10 13.31
C GLN A 172 14.73 -8.07 14.28
N VAL A 173 13.75 -8.45 15.10
CA VAL A 173 13.05 -7.52 16.00
C VAL A 173 14.02 -6.82 16.97
N PRO A 174 14.91 -7.52 17.72
CA PRO A 174 15.88 -6.85 18.58
C PRO A 174 16.80 -5.87 17.85
N VAL A 175 17.11 -6.13 16.57
CA VAL A 175 17.92 -5.21 15.76
C VAL A 175 17.15 -3.95 15.39
N LEU A 176 15.89 -4.10 14.96
CA LEU A 176 15.04 -2.98 14.58
C LEU A 176 14.69 -2.06 15.77
N PHE A 177 14.62 -2.62 16.98
CA PHE A 177 14.39 -1.85 18.21
C PHE A 177 15.67 -1.42 18.92
N GLY A 178 16.85 -1.68 18.34
CA GLY A 178 18.15 -1.22 18.87
C GLY A 178 18.64 -1.97 20.12
N GLU A 179 18.04 -3.11 20.45
CA GLU A 179 18.47 -4.01 21.52
C GLU A 179 19.69 -4.85 21.10
N ARG A 180 19.86 -5.08 19.79
CA ARG A 180 21.01 -5.79 19.19
C ARG A 180 21.59 -5.01 18.01
N GLN A 181 22.90 -5.04 17.85
CA GLN A 181 23.56 -4.44 16.68
C GLN A 181 23.37 -5.31 15.42
N PRO A 182 23.14 -4.71 14.24
CA PRO A 182 23.11 -5.46 12.99
C PRO A 182 24.47 -6.07 12.68
N THR A 183 24.46 -7.25 12.08
CA THR A 183 25.64 -8.03 11.74
C THR A 183 25.83 -8.09 10.23
N VAL A 184 27.09 -8.11 9.82
CA VAL A 184 27.51 -8.25 8.43
C VAL A 184 28.42 -9.47 8.29
N SER A 185 28.39 -10.09 7.12
CA SER A 185 29.32 -11.15 6.73
C SER A 185 30.76 -10.64 6.75
N LYS A 186 31.70 -11.57 6.98
CA LYS A 186 33.13 -11.22 6.98
C LYS A 186 33.53 -10.64 5.63
N LYS A 187 34.42 -9.65 5.66
CA LYS A 187 34.91 -8.96 4.46
C LYS A 187 35.55 -9.99 3.51
N GLY A 188 35.18 -9.95 2.23
CA GLY A 188 35.68 -10.87 1.20
C GLY A 188 34.93 -12.20 1.09
N THR A 189 33.99 -12.51 2.00
CA THR A 189 33.15 -13.72 1.89
C THR A 189 32.07 -13.57 0.83
N VAL A 190 31.60 -12.34 0.60
CA VAL A 190 30.52 -12.03 -0.33
C VAL A 190 31.11 -11.39 -1.58
N THR A 191 30.92 -12.05 -2.72
CA THR A 191 31.20 -11.50 -4.05
C THR A 191 29.96 -11.63 -4.92
N PHE A 192 29.86 -10.78 -5.93
CA PHE A 192 28.79 -10.87 -6.92
C PHE A 192 29.30 -10.44 -8.29
N THR A 193 28.66 -10.95 -9.33
CA THR A 193 28.88 -10.51 -10.70
C THR A 193 27.63 -9.76 -11.13
N PRO A 194 27.72 -8.45 -11.39
CA PRO A 194 26.56 -7.65 -11.75
C PRO A 194 25.83 -8.20 -12.98
N PHE A 195 24.50 -8.24 -12.95
CA PHE A 195 23.68 -8.43 -14.14
C PHE A 195 23.70 -7.16 -14.99
N ASN A 196 23.51 -6.00 -14.34
CA ASN A 196 23.69 -4.71 -15.00
C ASN A 196 25.18 -4.32 -15.04
N LYS A 197 25.76 -4.26 -16.25
CA LYS A 197 27.16 -3.87 -16.45
C LYS A 197 27.43 -2.38 -16.22
N ASN A 198 26.38 -1.54 -16.29
CA ASN A 198 26.47 -0.08 -16.23
C ASN A 198 26.33 0.50 -14.81
N LEU A 199 26.44 -0.34 -13.78
CA LEU A 199 26.41 0.15 -12.40
C LEU A 199 27.62 1.04 -12.09
N ASP A 200 27.39 2.14 -11.39
CA ASP A 200 28.46 2.97 -10.89
C ASP A 200 29.11 2.38 -9.62
N HIS A 201 30.18 3.01 -9.13
CA HIS A 201 30.89 2.54 -7.94
C HIS A 201 30.02 2.56 -6.66
N SER A 202 29.19 3.59 -6.49
CA SER A 202 28.33 3.75 -5.31
C SER A 202 27.22 2.70 -5.27
N GLN A 203 26.65 2.37 -6.42
CA GLN A 203 25.64 1.32 -6.58
C GLN A 203 26.25 -0.04 -6.28
N ARG A 204 27.43 -0.35 -6.84
CA ARG A 204 28.15 -1.61 -6.57
C ARG A 204 28.49 -1.79 -5.10
N ASP A 205 28.97 -0.74 -4.43
CA ASP A 205 29.26 -0.76 -3.00
C ASP A 205 27.98 -0.97 -2.16
N ALA A 206 26.88 -0.30 -2.54
CA ALA A 206 25.59 -0.49 -1.89
C ALA A 206 25.05 -1.92 -2.05
N ILE A 207 25.15 -2.51 -3.25
CA ILE A 207 24.77 -3.90 -3.50
C ILE A 207 25.63 -4.85 -2.67
N LEU A 208 26.96 -4.65 -2.65
CA LEU A 208 27.86 -5.49 -1.86
C LEU A 208 27.52 -5.44 -0.37
N LYS A 209 27.22 -4.25 0.16
CA LYS A 209 26.78 -4.06 1.55
C LYS A 209 25.45 -4.75 1.82
N ALA A 210 24.47 -4.59 0.93
CA ALA A 210 23.17 -5.26 1.03
C ALA A 210 23.32 -6.78 1.10
N LEU A 211 24.07 -7.36 0.15
CA LEU A 211 24.34 -8.79 0.06
C LEU A 211 25.20 -9.33 1.21
N SER A 212 25.85 -8.44 1.97
CA SER A 212 26.66 -8.78 3.15
C SER A 212 25.90 -8.61 4.46
N SER A 213 24.83 -7.83 4.48
CA SER A 213 23.98 -7.64 5.66
C SER A 213 23.19 -8.90 5.97
N LYS A 214 23.18 -9.30 7.25
CA LYS A 214 22.41 -10.48 7.70
C LYS A 214 21.04 -10.13 8.28
N ASP A 215 20.94 -8.93 8.87
CA ASP A 215 19.75 -8.52 9.62
C ASP A 215 18.93 -7.46 8.87
N VAL A 216 19.55 -6.33 8.54
CA VAL A 216 18.91 -5.20 7.86
C VAL A 216 19.93 -4.40 7.04
N PHE A 217 19.48 -3.85 5.93
CA PHE A 217 20.24 -2.90 5.11
C PHE A 217 19.34 -1.72 4.72
N LEU A 218 19.84 -0.50 4.92
CA LEU A 218 19.15 0.72 4.52
C LEU A 218 19.82 1.32 3.29
N LEU A 219 19.13 1.27 2.16
CA LEU A 219 19.56 1.96 0.95
C LEU A 219 18.98 3.38 0.93
N HIS A 220 19.85 4.37 1.00
CA HIS A 220 19.47 5.77 0.80
C HIS A 220 20.01 6.24 -0.55
N GLY A 221 19.15 6.88 -1.35
CA GLY A 221 19.55 7.53 -2.59
C GLY A 221 18.69 8.76 -2.89
N PRO A 222 19.28 9.92 -3.19
CA PRO A 222 18.57 11.08 -3.72
C PRO A 222 17.78 10.78 -5.01
N PRO A 223 16.87 11.67 -5.45
CA PRO A 223 16.22 11.53 -6.76
C PRO A 223 17.24 11.39 -7.90
N GLY A 224 16.98 10.49 -8.86
CA GLY A 224 17.84 10.28 -10.03
C GLY A 224 19.10 9.42 -9.82
N THR A 225 19.43 8.96 -8.60
CA THR A 225 20.66 8.19 -8.35
C THR A 225 20.56 6.68 -8.63
N GLY A 226 19.57 6.26 -9.43
CA GLY A 226 19.41 4.85 -9.80
C GLY A 226 19.08 3.90 -8.64
N LYS A 227 18.39 4.36 -7.58
CA LYS A 227 17.95 3.49 -6.46
C LYS A 227 17.24 2.22 -6.94
N THR A 228 16.29 2.38 -7.87
CA THR A 228 15.53 1.26 -8.43
C THR A 228 16.46 0.24 -9.08
N THR A 229 17.41 0.71 -9.91
CA THR A 229 18.45 -0.13 -10.51
C THR A 229 19.26 -0.90 -9.47
N THR A 230 19.63 -0.25 -8.36
CA THR A 230 20.34 -0.90 -7.25
C THR A 230 19.47 -1.97 -6.57
N VAL A 231 18.19 -1.68 -6.30
CA VAL A 231 17.25 -2.63 -5.68
C VAL A 231 17.00 -3.83 -6.58
N VAL A 232 16.77 -3.62 -7.87
CA VAL A 232 16.57 -4.68 -8.86
C VAL A 232 17.79 -5.61 -8.90
N GLU A 233 18.99 -5.03 -8.93
CA GLU A 233 20.22 -5.83 -8.91
C GLU A 233 20.35 -6.65 -7.62
N ILE A 234 20.03 -6.08 -6.45
CA ILE A 234 20.02 -6.84 -5.17
C ILE A 234 19.06 -8.03 -5.26
N VAL A 235 17.84 -7.81 -5.77
CA VAL A 235 16.83 -8.88 -5.93
C VAL A 235 17.35 -9.97 -6.86
N LEU A 236 17.90 -9.62 -8.03
CA LEU A 236 18.45 -10.59 -8.98
C LEU A 236 19.60 -11.41 -8.38
N GLN A 237 20.48 -10.78 -7.59
CA GLN A 237 21.57 -11.48 -6.91
C GLN A 237 21.06 -12.45 -5.84
N GLU A 238 20.05 -12.08 -5.07
CA GLU A 238 19.45 -12.97 -4.07
C GLU A 238 18.64 -14.12 -4.71
N VAL A 239 17.91 -13.86 -5.80
CA VAL A 239 17.26 -14.91 -6.59
C VAL A 239 18.30 -15.90 -7.15
N LYS A 240 19.42 -15.39 -7.68
CA LYS A 240 20.55 -16.23 -8.14
C LYS A 240 21.14 -17.09 -7.03
N ARG A 241 21.07 -16.65 -5.77
CA ARG A 241 21.50 -17.40 -4.58
C ARG A 241 20.47 -18.44 -4.10
N GLY A 242 19.29 -18.50 -4.74
CA GLY A 242 18.20 -19.39 -4.35
C GLY A 242 17.28 -18.84 -3.26
N SER A 243 17.39 -17.55 -2.92
CA SER A 243 16.53 -16.91 -1.93
C SER A 243 15.11 -16.69 -2.48
N LYS A 244 14.09 -16.90 -1.63
CA LYS A 244 12.71 -16.48 -1.93
C LYS A 244 12.50 -15.05 -1.44
N ILE A 245 12.07 -14.16 -2.33
CA ILE A 245 11.95 -12.72 -2.06
C ILE A 245 10.49 -12.30 -1.93
N LEU A 246 10.18 -11.58 -0.85
CA LEU A 246 8.97 -10.77 -0.72
C LEU A 246 9.36 -9.31 -0.94
N ALA A 247 8.85 -8.71 -2.00
CA ALA A 247 9.05 -7.29 -2.29
C ALA A 247 7.76 -6.51 -2.07
N CYS A 248 7.85 -5.41 -1.31
CA CYS A 248 6.73 -4.58 -0.92
C CYS A 248 7.04 -3.11 -1.20
N ALA A 249 6.02 -2.32 -1.55
CA ALA A 249 6.10 -0.87 -1.62
C ALA A 249 4.81 -0.25 -1.06
N ALA A 250 4.87 1.04 -0.70
CA ALA A 250 3.73 1.76 -0.13
C ALA A 250 2.65 2.15 -1.16
N SER A 251 2.97 2.09 -2.45
CA SER A 251 2.02 2.38 -3.54
C SER A 251 2.16 1.36 -4.66
N ASN A 252 1.06 1.11 -5.37
CA ASN A 252 1.06 0.16 -6.49
C ASN A 252 1.89 0.66 -7.67
N ILE A 253 1.91 1.97 -7.92
CA ILE A 253 2.80 2.58 -8.92
C ILE A 253 4.27 2.23 -8.59
N ALA A 254 4.65 2.30 -7.31
CA ALA A 254 5.99 1.90 -6.90
C ALA A 254 6.20 0.39 -7.05
N VAL A 255 5.22 -0.47 -6.79
CA VAL A 255 5.33 -1.90 -7.09
C VAL A 255 5.59 -2.12 -8.59
N ASP A 256 4.75 -1.55 -9.44
CA ASP A 256 4.83 -1.73 -10.89
C ASP A 256 6.15 -1.18 -11.47
N THR A 257 6.58 0.00 -11.01
CA THR A 257 7.78 0.69 -11.50
C THR A 257 9.07 0.12 -10.91
N THR A 258 9.05 -0.44 -9.70
CA THR A 258 10.28 -0.93 -9.04
C THR A 258 10.50 -2.42 -9.28
N LEU A 259 9.45 -3.21 -9.51
CA LEU A 259 9.55 -4.68 -9.56
C LEU A 259 9.26 -5.28 -10.93
N LEU A 260 8.32 -4.73 -11.71
CA LEU A 260 7.85 -5.42 -12.93
C LEU A 260 8.54 -4.96 -14.22
N SER A 261 8.97 -3.71 -14.31
CA SER A 261 9.56 -3.20 -15.56
C SER A 261 11.00 -3.63 -15.80
N ASP A 262 11.78 -3.87 -14.74
CA ASP A 262 13.24 -4.03 -14.82
C ASP A 262 13.71 -5.46 -14.49
N LEU A 263 12.83 -6.33 -14.01
CA LEU A 263 13.15 -7.75 -13.85
C LEU A 263 13.00 -8.45 -15.20
N PRO A 264 14.04 -9.11 -15.74
CA PRO A 264 13.87 -9.99 -16.89
C PRO A 264 12.83 -11.05 -16.49
N LEU A 265 11.68 -11.02 -17.16
CA LEU A 265 10.70 -12.09 -17.09
C LEU A 265 11.41 -13.33 -17.62
N THR A 266 11.84 -14.21 -16.73
CA THR A 266 12.29 -15.55 -17.11
C THR A 266 11.06 -16.31 -17.62
N GLU A 267 11.12 -16.75 -18.87
CA GLU A 267 10.24 -17.79 -19.42
C GLU A 267 10.33 -19.08 -18.60
#